data_AF-A0A382F470-F1
#
_entry.id   AF-A0A382F470-F1
#
_cell.length_a   1.000
_cell.length_b   1.000
_cell.length_c   1.000
_cell.angle_alpha   90.00
_cell.angle_beta   90.00
_cell.angle_gamma   90.00
#
_symmetry.space_group_name_H-M   'P 1'
#
loop_
_entity.id
_entity.type
_entity.pdbx_description
1 polymer ?
#
loop_
_entity_poly.entity_id
_entity_poly.type
_entity_poly.pdbx_seq_one_letter_code
_entity_poly.pdbx_strand_id
1 'polypeptide(L)'
;NHEPRDRQRQHVRRAIGIYRSLREAGVVVELDEPDNEGRHVSVGVDLQDRFALHQPLSLFALEVIPELIDRPEPKPQPEPGPEPEEAFDDSVQATRHAEPEAAAREHALDVLSVVESVLENPGVIIAAQINQLKGDLVARLKMEGVEYEERMERLAEVEQPRPLKEFLYGTFDVFRSHHPWVGTENVKPKAVARELYETGFDFRQYIEHHGLKRSEGTVLRYLSEAYKALAQTVPEDHRTEAVRDLEEWLGETVRQVDSSLIDEWEKLRNPEEEPAVTNNPTGLDRPDVTHNARAFRIMVRNEVFRWVQLLSRRRLDDHEALAEVPTVDDTRRTVDDVTSAIAPYWEEHSVLPTDSYARGGAFFVLDDSGGIGIARWPVVQTIADPEGHHEWVLEGRVDVEASREAGRAVVRLGAIRRL
;
A
#
# COMPACT_ATOMS: atom_id res chain seq x y z
N ASN A 1 -37.95 -13.92 -10.08
CA ASN A 1 -36.93 -15.00 -10.09
C ASN A 1 -37.63 -16.30 -10.50
N HIS A 2 -37.13 -17.00 -11.54
CA HIS A 2 -37.71 -18.25 -12.07
C HIS A 2 -37.26 -19.52 -11.32
N GLU A 3 -36.56 -19.37 -10.19
CA GLU A 3 -36.09 -20.49 -9.38
C GLU A 3 -37.20 -21.26 -8.63
N PRO A 4 -36.92 -22.51 -8.20
CA PRO A 4 -37.83 -23.29 -7.36
C PRO A 4 -38.20 -22.60 -6.04
N ARG A 5 -39.42 -22.85 -5.53
CA ARG A 5 -39.95 -22.20 -4.30
C ARG A 5 -39.05 -22.31 -3.07
N ASP A 6 -38.33 -23.42 -2.91
CA ASP A 6 -37.43 -23.61 -1.77
C ASP A 6 -36.22 -22.66 -1.84
N ARG A 7 -35.66 -22.44 -3.03
CA ARG A 7 -34.60 -21.44 -3.23
C ARG A 7 -35.12 -20.01 -3.13
N GLN A 8 -36.32 -19.74 -3.65
CA GLN A 8 -36.97 -18.42 -3.44
C GLN A 8 -37.12 -18.09 -1.95
N ARG A 9 -37.52 -19.08 -1.13
CA ARG A 9 -37.59 -18.91 0.33
C ARG A 9 -36.23 -18.68 0.98
N GLN A 10 -35.17 -19.33 0.49
CA GLN A 10 -33.80 -19.06 0.95
C GLN A 10 -33.37 -17.63 0.59
N HIS A 11 -33.63 -17.18 -0.64
CA HIS A 11 -33.35 -15.80 -1.08
C HIS A 11 -34.09 -14.77 -0.23
N VAL A 12 -35.37 -14.99 0.07
CA VAL A 12 -36.16 -14.11 0.94
C VAL A 12 -35.59 -14.06 2.36
N ARG A 13 -35.24 -15.21 2.95
CA ARG A 13 -34.63 -15.24 4.29
C ARG A 13 -33.26 -14.55 4.31
N ARG A 14 -32.45 -14.74 3.28
CA ARG A 14 -31.16 -14.06 3.11
C ARG A 14 -31.35 -12.55 3.00
N ALA A 15 -32.29 -12.10 2.17
CA ALA A 15 -32.60 -10.67 2.01
C ALA A 15 -33.09 -10.03 3.31
N ILE A 16 -33.95 -10.71 4.08
CA ILE A 16 -34.40 -10.23 5.40
C ILE A 16 -33.23 -10.18 6.41
N GLY A 17 -32.35 -11.18 6.38
CA GLY A 17 -31.14 -11.19 7.22
C GLY A 17 -30.23 -10.00 6.92
N ILE A 18 -29.93 -9.77 5.64
CA ILE A 18 -29.16 -8.61 5.18
C ILE A 18 -29.84 -7.31 5.62
N TYR A 19 -31.15 -7.14 5.38
CA TYR A 19 -31.89 -5.93 5.78
C TYR A 19 -31.78 -5.63 7.28
N ARG A 20 -31.93 -6.65 8.14
CA ARG A 20 -31.84 -6.46 9.60
C ARG A 20 -30.44 -6.04 10.03
N SER A 21 -29.41 -6.66 9.48
CA SER A 21 -28.02 -6.32 9.75
C SER A 21 -27.70 -4.89 9.33
N LEU A 22 -28.14 -4.48 8.14
CA LEU A 22 -27.97 -3.09 7.69
C LEU A 22 -28.70 -2.09 8.58
N ARG A 23 -29.87 -2.47 9.10
CA ARG A 23 -30.61 -1.62 10.04
C ARG A 23 -29.91 -1.51 11.40
N GLU A 24 -29.38 -2.62 11.91
CA GLU A 24 -28.65 -2.66 13.19
C GLU A 24 -27.34 -1.87 13.12
N ALA A 25 -26.62 -1.97 12.01
CA ALA A 25 -25.42 -1.18 11.73
C ALA A 25 -25.70 0.32 11.47
N GLY A 26 -26.96 0.77 11.54
CA GLY A 26 -27.35 2.16 11.24
C GLY A 26 -27.25 2.55 9.76
N VAL A 27 -26.79 1.63 8.90
CA VAL A 27 -26.67 1.79 7.44
C VAL A 27 -28.02 2.06 6.80
N VAL A 28 -29.08 1.43 7.31
CA VAL A 28 -30.45 1.59 6.84
C VAL A 28 -31.35 2.08 7.98
N VAL A 29 -32.06 3.18 7.76
CA VAL A 29 -33.06 3.74 8.66
C VAL A 29 -34.46 3.60 8.06
N GLU A 30 -35.42 3.22 8.90
CA GLU A 30 -36.83 3.27 8.53
C GLU A 30 -37.33 4.71 8.65
N LEU A 31 -38.06 5.16 7.64
CA LEU A 31 -38.71 6.45 7.61
C LEU A 31 -40.14 6.32 8.17
N ASP A 32 -40.51 7.24 9.05
CA ASP A 32 -41.86 7.30 9.63
C ASP A 32 -42.94 7.55 8.55
N GLU A 33 -42.59 8.32 7.53
CA GLU A 33 -43.39 8.58 6.33
C GLU A 33 -42.59 8.21 5.07
N PRO A 34 -43.23 7.70 4.01
CA PRO A 34 -42.52 7.35 2.78
C PRO A 34 -41.93 8.59 2.12
N ASP A 35 -40.76 8.42 1.49
CA ASP A 35 -40.11 9.51 0.74
C ASP A 35 -40.86 9.87 -0.55
N ASN A 36 -40.30 10.82 -1.31
CA ASN A 36 -40.84 11.28 -2.59
C ASN A 36 -40.94 10.19 -3.68
N GLU A 37 -40.27 9.05 -3.50
CA GLU A 37 -40.34 7.86 -4.36
C GLU A 37 -41.21 6.75 -3.77
N GLY A 38 -41.82 6.95 -2.60
CA GLY A 38 -42.65 5.97 -1.91
C GLY A 38 -41.87 4.94 -1.08
N ARG A 39 -40.58 5.17 -0.83
CA ARG A 39 -39.70 4.27 -0.07
C ARG A 39 -39.84 4.56 1.43
N HIS A 40 -40.00 3.52 2.24
CA HIS A 40 -40.08 3.61 3.72
C HIS A 40 -38.73 3.43 4.41
N VAL A 41 -37.66 3.41 3.63
CA VAL A 41 -36.35 3.00 4.05
C VAL A 41 -35.35 3.92 3.36
N SER A 42 -34.49 4.56 4.14
CA SER A 42 -33.39 5.41 3.65
C SER A 42 -32.06 4.86 4.16
N VAL A 43 -30.99 5.27 3.50
CA VAL A 43 -29.62 5.06 4.00
C VAL A 43 -29.38 6.07 5.14
N GLY A 44 -28.91 5.58 6.30
CA GLY A 44 -28.84 6.33 7.56
C GLY A 44 -27.47 6.88 7.95
N VAL A 45 -26.44 6.46 7.22
CA VAL A 45 -25.07 6.99 7.33
C VAL A 45 -24.83 7.83 6.07
N ASP A 46 -23.90 8.78 6.11
CA ASP A 46 -23.35 9.44 4.92
C ASP A 46 -22.47 8.43 4.14
N LEU A 47 -23.09 7.31 3.77
CA LEU A 47 -22.56 6.32 2.87
C LEU A 47 -22.54 6.98 1.50
N GLN A 48 -21.36 6.99 0.87
CA GLN A 48 -21.23 7.39 -0.52
C GLN A 48 -22.39 6.82 -1.34
N ASP A 49 -22.93 7.62 -2.26
CA ASP A 49 -24.15 7.35 -3.05
C ASP A 49 -24.24 5.95 -3.71
N ARG A 50 -23.14 5.17 -3.74
CA ARG A 50 -23.03 3.87 -4.42
C ARG A 50 -22.22 2.81 -3.65
N PHE A 51 -22.42 2.67 -2.34
CA PHE A 51 -21.87 1.57 -1.55
C PHE A 51 -22.27 0.17 -2.10
N ALA A 52 -21.30 -0.74 -2.24
CA ALA A 52 -21.50 -2.06 -2.82
C ALA A 52 -22.09 -3.07 -1.81
N LEU A 53 -23.38 -2.94 -1.50
CA LEU A 53 -24.15 -3.82 -0.60
C LEU A 53 -24.26 -5.30 -1.00
N HIS A 54 -23.77 -5.69 -2.18
CA HIS A 54 -24.04 -7.00 -2.76
C HIS A 54 -23.11 -8.12 -2.28
N GLN A 55 -22.02 -7.78 -1.58
CA GLN A 55 -21.09 -8.78 -1.03
C GLN A 55 -21.14 -8.82 0.51
N PRO A 56 -21.34 -10.00 1.13
CA PRO A 56 -21.37 -10.16 2.59
C PRO A 56 -20.17 -9.58 3.33
N LEU A 57 -19.00 -9.61 2.70
CA LEU A 57 -17.75 -9.16 3.32
C LEU A 57 -17.58 -7.63 3.26
N SER A 58 -18.27 -6.93 2.35
CA SER A 58 -18.23 -5.45 2.32
C SER A 58 -18.82 -4.83 3.58
N LEU A 59 -19.87 -5.45 4.15
CA LEU A 59 -20.44 -5.03 5.42
C LEU A 59 -19.46 -5.23 6.58
N PHE A 60 -18.73 -6.36 6.58
CA PHE A 60 -17.70 -6.60 7.58
C PHE A 60 -16.64 -5.50 7.58
N ALA A 61 -16.10 -5.12 6.42
CA ALA A 61 -15.11 -4.06 6.36
C ALA A 61 -15.66 -2.71 6.86
N LEU A 62 -16.93 -2.39 6.55
CA LEU A 62 -17.59 -1.17 7.03
C LEU A 62 -17.71 -1.12 8.56
N GLU A 63 -18.02 -2.25 9.20
CA GLU A 63 -18.14 -2.34 10.67
C GLU A 63 -16.78 -2.35 11.37
N VAL A 64 -15.74 -2.91 10.74
CA VAL A 64 -14.42 -3.07 11.35
C VAL A 64 -13.51 -1.85 11.19
N ILE A 65 -13.61 -1.10 10.09
CA ILE A 65 -12.79 0.10 9.86
C ILE A 65 -12.89 1.10 11.03
N PRO A 66 -14.08 1.37 11.60
CA PRO A 66 -14.20 2.23 12.79
C PRO A 66 -13.45 1.76 14.02
N GLU A 67 -13.32 0.44 14.21
CA GLU A 67 -12.60 -0.13 15.36
C GLU A 67 -11.07 0.06 15.26
N LEU A 68 -10.55 0.43 14.08
CA LEU A 68 -9.11 0.63 13.89
C LEU A 68 -8.55 1.88 14.56
N ILE A 69 -9.38 2.90 14.82
CA ILE A 69 -8.92 4.18 15.41
C ILE A 69 -8.42 3.97 16.85
N ASP A 70 -9.04 3.06 17.59
CA ASP A 70 -8.73 2.80 19.00
C ASP A 70 -7.63 1.74 19.19
N ARG A 71 -7.01 1.28 18.09
CA ARG A 71 -6.05 0.18 18.15
C ARG A 71 -4.70 0.68 18.68
N PRO A 72 -4.16 0.08 19.77
CA PRO A 72 -2.81 0.40 20.22
C PRO A 72 -1.79 -0.05 19.17
N GLU A 73 -0.75 0.75 18.97
CA GLU A 73 0.32 0.49 18.00
C GLU A 73 0.88 -0.94 18.15
N PRO A 74 1.16 -1.65 17.03
CA PRO A 74 1.76 -2.97 17.10
C PRO A 74 3.13 -2.86 17.78
N LYS A 75 3.33 -3.63 18.85
CA LYS A 75 4.65 -3.80 19.44
C LYS A 75 5.58 -4.38 18.36
N PRO A 76 6.82 -3.87 18.20
CA PRO A 76 7.76 -4.44 17.24
C PRO A 76 7.90 -5.95 17.51
N GLN A 77 7.72 -6.76 16.47
CA GLN A 77 7.95 -8.19 16.58
C GLN A 77 9.45 -8.40 16.85
N PRO A 78 9.84 -9.21 17.84
CA PRO A 78 11.24 -9.57 17.99
C PRO A 78 11.66 -10.33 16.73
N GLU A 79 12.64 -9.80 16.01
CA GLU A 79 13.32 -10.57 14.98
C GLU A 79 13.89 -11.85 15.62
N PRO A 80 13.96 -12.98 14.90
CA PRO A 80 14.63 -14.18 15.39
C PRO A 80 16.15 -13.95 15.37
N GLY A 81 16.63 -13.13 16.30
CA GLY A 81 18.03 -13.02 16.69
C GLY A 81 18.36 -14.02 17.79
N PRO A 82 19.66 -14.27 18.05
CA PRO A 82 20.08 -15.20 19.10
C PRO A 82 19.53 -14.74 20.45
N GLU A 83 19.19 -15.69 21.32
CA GLU A 83 18.64 -15.45 22.66
C GLU A 83 19.46 -14.38 23.41
N PRO A 84 18.81 -13.44 24.11
CA PRO A 84 19.53 -12.38 24.81
C PRO A 84 20.24 -12.96 26.03
N GLU A 85 21.54 -13.18 25.91
CA GLU A 85 22.43 -13.30 27.06
C GLU A 85 22.61 -11.91 27.69
N GLU A 86 22.26 -11.87 28.98
CA GLU A 86 22.57 -10.85 29.99
C GLU A 86 21.79 -9.52 29.93
N ALA A 87 21.20 -9.23 31.09
CA ALA A 87 20.38 -8.07 31.38
C ALA A 87 21.14 -6.76 31.14
N PHE A 88 20.77 -6.06 30.07
CA PHE A 88 21.07 -4.64 29.91
C PHE A 88 19.98 -3.81 30.62
N ASP A 89 20.46 -2.79 31.31
CA ASP A 89 19.75 -1.85 32.17
C ASP A 89 18.38 -1.40 31.64
N ASP A 90 17.36 -1.52 32.50
CA ASP A 90 15.93 -1.34 32.24
C ASP A 90 15.52 0.15 32.11
N SER A 91 16.45 1.00 31.65
CA SER A 91 16.34 2.46 31.66
C SER A 91 16.32 3.12 30.27
N VAL A 92 16.35 2.34 29.17
CA VAL A 92 16.29 2.86 27.78
C VAL A 92 15.02 2.45 27.02
N GLN A 93 13.93 2.10 27.73
CA GLN A 93 12.58 2.21 27.17
C GLN A 93 12.15 3.69 27.12
N ALA A 94 12.94 4.51 26.42
CA ALA A 94 12.54 5.86 26.06
C ALA A 94 11.43 5.73 25.02
N THR A 95 10.20 5.86 25.51
CA THR A 95 8.99 6.35 24.85
C THR A 95 9.21 6.79 23.40
N ARG A 96 9.24 5.84 22.45
CA ARG A 96 9.00 6.12 21.04
C ARG A 96 7.50 6.34 20.91
N HIS A 97 7.03 7.52 21.30
CA HIS A 97 5.76 8.00 20.77
C HIS A 97 5.95 8.00 19.25
N ALA A 98 5.21 7.17 18.52
CA ALA A 98 5.25 7.26 17.07
C ALA A 98 4.95 8.71 16.68
N GLU A 99 5.76 9.26 15.80
CA GLU A 99 5.49 10.57 15.23
C GLU A 99 4.06 10.53 14.65
N PRO A 100 3.25 11.61 14.81
CA PRO A 100 1.85 11.62 14.38
C PRO A 100 1.63 11.15 12.94
N GLU A 101 2.60 11.40 12.06
CA GLU A 101 2.58 10.95 10.66
C GLU A 101 2.77 9.43 10.53
N ALA A 102 3.64 8.81 11.32
CA ALA A 102 3.87 7.37 11.30
C ALA A 102 2.63 6.60 11.79
N ALA A 103 1.98 7.09 12.85
CA ALA A 103 0.71 6.53 13.33
C ALA A 103 -0.41 6.67 12.28
N ALA A 104 -0.52 7.84 11.63
CA ALA A 104 -1.50 8.05 10.55
C ALA A 104 -1.26 7.12 9.35
N ARG A 105 0.02 6.90 8.99
CA ARG A 105 0.42 5.97 7.94
C ARG A 105 0.06 4.52 8.29
N GLU A 106 0.37 4.06 9.50
CA GLU A 106 0.02 2.70 9.92
C GLU A 106 -1.50 2.50 9.93
N HIS A 107 -2.26 3.50 10.39
CA HIS A 107 -3.72 3.47 10.30
C HIS A 107 -4.20 3.30 8.85
N ALA A 108 -3.62 4.02 7.89
CA ALA A 108 -3.96 3.85 6.47
C ALA A 108 -3.63 2.44 5.94
N LEU A 109 -2.53 1.84 6.39
CA LEU A 109 -2.17 0.46 6.04
C LEU A 109 -3.11 -0.58 6.68
N ASP A 110 -3.55 -0.32 7.90
CA ASP A 110 -4.53 -1.16 8.59
C ASP A 110 -5.89 -1.11 7.89
N VAL A 111 -6.36 0.08 7.48
CA VAL A 111 -7.55 0.24 6.65
C VAL A 111 -7.42 -0.53 5.34
N LEU A 112 -6.29 -0.37 4.63
CA LEU A 112 -6.03 -1.13 3.41
C LEU A 112 -6.03 -2.65 3.65
N SER A 113 -5.51 -3.11 4.79
CA SER A 113 -5.47 -4.53 5.15
C SER A 113 -6.87 -5.11 5.39
N VAL A 114 -7.76 -4.34 6.04
CA VAL A 114 -9.18 -4.71 6.17
C VAL A 114 -9.82 -4.81 4.78
N VAL A 115 -9.60 -3.82 3.92
CA VAL A 115 -10.11 -3.80 2.53
C VAL A 115 -9.59 -4.99 1.73
N GLU A 116 -8.29 -5.29 1.75
CA GLU A 116 -7.73 -6.43 1.04
C GLU A 116 -8.28 -7.76 1.58
N SER A 117 -8.57 -7.85 2.89
CA SER A 117 -9.08 -9.07 3.51
C SER A 117 -10.45 -9.52 2.96
N VAL A 118 -11.25 -8.59 2.46
CA VAL A 118 -12.59 -8.88 1.92
C VAL A 118 -12.57 -9.18 0.42
N LEU A 119 -11.43 -8.99 -0.24
CA LEU A 119 -11.24 -9.31 -1.65
C LEU A 119 -10.93 -10.79 -1.87
N GLU A 120 -11.07 -11.25 -3.11
CA GLU A 120 -10.66 -12.59 -3.52
C GLU A 120 -9.14 -12.77 -3.48
N ASN A 121 -8.67 -14.01 -3.35
CA ASN A 121 -7.23 -14.29 -3.37
C ASN A 121 -6.70 -14.31 -4.81
N PRO A 122 -5.75 -13.42 -5.17
CA PRO A 122 -5.08 -13.50 -6.46
C PRO A 122 -4.00 -14.59 -6.40
N GLY A 123 -4.40 -15.85 -6.60
CA GLY A 123 -3.54 -17.02 -6.34
C GLY A 123 -2.16 -16.97 -7.02
N VAL A 124 -2.06 -16.42 -8.24
CA VAL A 124 -0.78 -16.27 -8.95
C VAL A 124 0.15 -15.27 -8.25
N ILE A 125 -0.39 -14.18 -7.71
CA ILE A 125 0.39 -13.15 -7.01
C ILE A 125 0.87 -13.71 -5.66
N ILE A 126 -0.03 -14.33 -4.90
CA ILE A 126 0.29 -14.96 -3.61
C ILE A 126 1.39 -16.03 -3.79
N ALA A 127 1.30 -16.85 -4.83
CA ALA A 127 2.32 -17.85 -5.12
C ALA A 127 3.68 -17.20 -5.45
N ALA A 128 3.69 -16.08 -6.16
CA ALA A 128 4.91 -15.34 -6.46
C ALA A 128 5.55 -14.73 -5.20
N GLN A 129 4.76 -14.12 -4.32
CA GLN A 129 5.22 -13.61 -3.02
C GLN A 129 5.85 -14.70 -2.17
N ILE A 130 5.19 -15.86 -2.06
CA ILE A 130 5.72 -17.01 -1.30
C ILE A 130 7.04 -17.50 -1.92
N ASN A 131 7.12 -17.57 -3.26
CA ASN A 131 8.36 -17.99 -3.93
C ASN A 131 9.51 -17.02 -3.65
N GLN A 132 9.24 -15.71 -3.63
CA GLN A 132 10.24 -14.70 -3.31
C GLN A 132 10.72 -14.82 -1.87
N LEU A 133 9.80 -14.92 -0.90
CA LEU A 133 10.12 -15.14 0.51
C LEU A 133 10.94 -16.42 0.74
N LYS A 134 10.59 -17.52 0.04
CA LYS A 134 11.36 -18.77 0.06
C LYS A 134 12.75 -18.57 -0.53
N GLY A 135 12.88 -17.82 -1.62
CA GLY A 135 14.16 -17.48 -2.24
C GLY A 135 15.09 -16.74 -1.27
N ASP A 136 14.57 -15.71 -0.60
CA ASP A 136 15.31 -14.92 0.38
C ASP A 136 15.70 -15.75 1.61
N LEU A 137 14.77 -16.59 2.11
CA LEU A 137 15.05 -17.50 3.21
C LEU A 137 16.13 -18.53 2.84
N VAL A 138 16.06 -19.15 1.66
CA VAL A 138 17.11 -20.09 1.20
C VAL A 138 18.47 -19.41 1.13
N ALA A 139 18.53 -18.18 0.60
CA ALA A 139 19.77 -17.43 0.51
C ALA A 139 20.37 -17.17 1.90
N ARG A 140 19.54 -16.74 2.85
CA ARG A 140 19.93 -16.50 4.24
C ARG A 140 20.44 -17.78 4.93
N LEU A 141 19.65 -18.84 4.90
CA LEU A 141 19.99 -20.11 5.53
C LEU A 141 21.26 -20.76 4.92
N LYS A 142 21.54 -20.50 3.63
CA LYS A 142 22.82 -20.90 3.01
C LYS A 142 24.01 -20.15 3.58
N MET A 143 23.88 -18.83 3.82
CA MET A 143 24.95 -18.01 4.41
C MET A 143 25.19 -18.40 5.88
N GLU A 144 24.13 -18.76 6.60
CA GLU A 144 24.20 -19.26 7.99
C GLU A 144 24.74 -20.70 8.10
N GLY A 145 24.91 -21.40 6.97
CA GLY A 145 25.42 -22.78 6.96
C GLY A 145 24.41 -23.85 7.40
N VAL A 146 23.11 -23.58 7.34
CA VAL A 146 22.05 -24.51 7.78
C VAL A 146 21.95 -25.72 6.84
N GLU A 147 21.80 -26.90 7.44
CA GLU A 147 21.72 -28.17 6.72
C GLU A 147 20.53 -28.24 5.76
N TYR A 148 20.66 -29.02 4.69
CA TYR A 148 19.63 -29.07 3.64
C TYR A 148 18.26 -29.52 4.14
N GLU A 149 18.20 -30.54 4.99
CA GLU A 149 16.93 -31.07 5.51
C GLU A 149 16.19 -30.01 6.35
N GLU A 150 16.90 -29.36 7.27
CA GLU A 150 16.36 -28.27 8.08
C GLU A 150 15.93 -27.06 7.24
N ARG A 151 16.66 -26.74 6.17
CA ARG A 151 16.22 -25.71 5.21
C ARG A 151 14.90 -26.07 4.55
N MET A 152 14.73 -27.32 4.13
CA MET A 152 13.49 -27.77 3.49
C MET A 152 12.30 -27.74 4.44
N GLU A 153 12.51 -28.06 5.72
CA GLU A 153 11.50 -27.93 6.77
C GLU A 153 11.08 -26.47 6.97
N ARG A 154 12.05 -25.55 7.19
CA ARG A 154 11.77 -24.12 7.35
C ARG A 154 11.06 -23.52 6.12
N LEU A 155 11.39 -23.96 4.91
CA LEU A 155 10.74 -23.51 3.67
C LEU A 155 9.31 -24.03 3.50
N ALA A 156 8.95 -25.14 4.14
CA ALA A 156 7.60 -25.66 4.09
C ALA A 156 6.62 -24.78 4.90
N GLU A 157 7.13 -24.10 5.92
CA GLU A 157 6.36 -23.21 6.81
C GLU A 157 6.19 -21.78 6.27
N VAL A 158 6.91 -21.41 5.19
CA VAL A 158 6.80 -20.06 4.61
C VAL A 158 5.41 -19.87 4.00
N GLU A 159 4.68 -18.92 4.58
CA GLU A 159 3.39 -18.45 4.13
C GLU A 159 3.47 -16.98 3.69
N GLN A 160 2.44 -16.53 2.97
CA GLN A 160 2.32 -15.12 2.56
C GLN A 160 2.09 -14.19 3.77
N PRO A 161 2.45 -12.91 3.67
CA PRO A 161 2.11 -11.91 4.69
C PRO A 161 0.59 -11.80 4.86
N ARG A 162 0.14 -11.79 6.12
CA ARG A 162 -1.27 -11.68 6.50
C ARG A 162 -1.40 -10.60 7.58
N PRO A 163 -1.36 -9.31 7.20
CA PRO A 163 -1.51 -8.22 8.15
C PRO A 163 -2.84 -8.35 8.88
N LEU A 164 -2.86 -7.94 10.15
CA LEU A 164 -4.07 -7.99 10.99
C LEU A 164 -4.71 -9.38 11.14
N LYS A 165 -4.02 -10.47 10.84
CA LYS A 165 -4.61 -11.82 10.80
C LYS A 165 -5.44 -12.16 12.04
N GLU A 166 -4.84 -12.03 13.23
CA GLU A 166 -5.48 -12.40 14.49
C GLU A 166 -6.68 -11.48 14.78
N PHE A 167 -6.52 -10.18 14.52
CA PHE A 167 -7.59 -9.19 14.67
C PHE A 167 -8.76 -9.48 13.72
N LEU A 168 -8.48 -9.63 12.42
CA LEU A 168 -9.49 -9.88 11.39
C LEU A 168 -10.26 -11.17 11.64
N TYR A 169 -9.59 -12.28 11.99
CA TYR A 169 -10.30 -13.52 12.30
C TYR A 169 -11.13 -13.41 13.59
N GLY A 170 -10.58 -12.77 14.64
CA GLY A 170 -11.30 -12.55 15.88
C GLY A 170 -12.57 -11.72 15.68
N THR A 171 -12.45 -10.58 15.00
CA THR A 171 -13.59 -9.71 14.71
C THR A 171 -14.57 -10.36 13.72
N PHE A 172 -14.07 -11.14 12.74
CA PHE A 172 -14.95 -11.85 11.81
C PHE A 172 -15.79 -12.94 12.48
N ASP A 173 -15.26 -13.65 13.48
CA ASP A 173 -16.04 -14.62 14.24
C ASP A 173 -17.17 -13.95 15.04
N VAL A 174 -16.89 -12.78 15.64
CA VAL A 174 -17.92 -11.95 16.31
C VAL A 174 -18.96 -11.46 15.29
N PHE A 175 -18.52 -10.92 14.16
CA PHE A 175 -19.39 -10.49 13.07
C PHE A 175 -20.31 -11.62 12.61
N ARG A 176 -19.76 -12.79 12.31
CA ARG A 176 -20.52 -13.96 11.84
C ARG A 176 -21.56 -14.46 12.84
N SER A 177 -21.33 -14.28 14.15
CA SER A 177 -22.30 -14.63 15.18
C SER A 177 -23.57 -13.77 15.13
N HIS A 178 -23.43 -12.49 14.75
CA HIS A 178 -24.53 -11.55 14.55
C HIS A 178 -25.09 -11.59 13.11
N HIS A 179 -24.32 -12.15 12.16
CA HIS A 179 -24.62 -12.21 10.74
C HIS A 179 -24.71 -13.64 10.16
N PRO A 180 -25.69 -14.49 10.57
CA PRO A 180 -25.77 -15.88 10.13
C PRO A 180 -25.90 -16.12 8.61
N TRP A 181 -26.28 -15.09 7.86
CA TRP A 181 -26.45 -15.14 6.41
C TRP A 181 -25.12 -15.10 5.63
N VAL A 182 -24.00 -14.79 6.29
CA VAL A 182 -22.63 -14.85 5.74
C VAL A 182 -22.27 -16.28 5.31
N GLY A 183 -22.86 -17.29 5.97
CA GLY A 183 -22.73 -18.68 5.57
C GLY A 183 -21.31 -19.22 5.76
N THR A 184 -20.70 -19.68 4.67
CA THR A 184 -19.35 -20.28 4.64
C THR A 184 -18.26 -19.30 4.20
N GLU A 185 -18.61 -18.04 3.93
CA GLU A 185 -17.63 -17.02 3.58
C GLU A 185 -16.68 -16.75 4.76
N ASN A 186 -15.45 -16.36 4.44
CA ASN A 186 -14.46 -15.97 5.42
C ASN A 186 -13.55 -14.87 4.86
N VAL A 187 -13.04 -14.02 5.75
CA VAL A 187 -12.00 -13.05 5.42
C VAL A 187 -10.72 -13.78 5.01
N LYS A 188 -10.00 -13.16 4.08
CA LYS A 188 -8.78 -13.69 3.47
C LYS A 188 -7.67 -12.66 3.67
N PRO A 189 -7.14 -12.45 4.90
CA PRO A 189 -6.05 -11.51 5.12
C PRO A 189 -4.90 -11.76 4.15
N LYS A 190 -4.40 -10.70 3.52
CA LYS A 190 -3.28 -10.70 2.56
C LYS A 190 -2.73 -9.28 2.41
N ALA A 191 -1.56 -9.16 1.80
CA ALA A 191 -0.94 -7.88 1.48
C ALA A 191 -0.44 -7.90 0.03
N VAL A 192 -1.18 -7.32 -0.91
CA VAL A 192 -0.75 -7.18 -2.30
C VAL A 192 -0.64 -5.69 -2.64
N ALA A 193 -1.73 -4.95 -2.50
CA ALA A 193 -1.70 -3.49 -2.58
C ALA A 193 -0.92 -2.89 -1.40
N ARG A 194 -1.04 -3.48 -0.18
CA ARG A 194 -0.24 -3.07 0.97
C ARG A 194 1.25 -3.27 0.72
N GLU A 195 1.66 -4.43 0.19
CA GLU A 195 3.07 -4.67 -0.15
C GLU A 195 3.57 -3.66 -1.18
N LEU A 196 2.81 -3.41 -2.25
CA LEU A 196 3.17 -2.42 -3.27
C LEU A 196 3.41 -1.04 -2.63
N TYR A 197 2.53 -0.63 -1.71
CA TYR A 197 2.69 0.65 -1.01
C TYR A 197 3.86 0.65 -0.02
N GLU A 198 4.05 -0.40 0.78
CA GLU A 198 5.11 -0.54 1.80
C GLU A 198 6.51 -0.69 1.20
N THR A 199 6.63 -1.39 0.09
CA THR A 199 7.89 -1.49 -0.66
C THR A 199 8.19 -0.22 -1.43
N GLY A 200 7.15 0.55 -1.80
CA GLY A 200 7.30 1.74 -2.64
C GLY A 200 7.58 1.40 -4.09
N PHE A 201 7.32 0.16 -4.52
CA PHE A 201 7.48 -0.21 -5.92
C PHE A 201 6.46 0.51 -6.82
N ASP A 202 6.91 0.87 -8.02
CA ASP A 202 5.98 1.12 -9.13
C ASP A 202 5.44 -0.21 -9.69
N PHE A 203 4.42 -0.14 -10.54
CA PHE A 203 3.81 -1.34 -11.13
C PHE A 203 4.82 -2.24 -11.86
N ARG A 204 5.74 -1.67 -12.64
CA ARG A 204 6.72 -2.45 -13.41
C ARG A 204 7.74 -3.11 -12.47
N GLN A 205 8.20 -2.38 -11.47
CA GLN A 205 9.11 -2.89 -10.45
C GLN A 205 8.47 -4.06 -9.70
N TYR A 206 7.20 -3.97 -9.32
CA TYR A 206 6.47 -5.05 -8.66
C TYR A 206 6.35 -6.30 -9.55
N ILE A 207 6.05 -6.10 -10.85
CA ILE A 207 6.01 -7.18 -11.83
C ILE A 207 7.37 -7.85 -12.01
N GLU A 208 8.44 -7.06 -12.08
CA GLU A 208 9.79 -7.58 -12.25
C GLU A 208 10.27 -8.32 -10.99
N HIS A 209 10.10 -7.71 -9.82
CA HIS A 209 10.49 -8.26 -8.53
C HIS A 209 9.88 -9.63 -8.29
N HIS A 210 8.57 -9.78 -8.57
CA HIS A 210 7.84 -11.04 -8.37
C HIS A 210 7.84 -11.96 -9.61
N GLY A 211 8.49 -11.59 -10.70
CA GLY A 211 8.52 -12.39 -11.93
C GLY A 211 7.15 -12.57 -12.62
N LEU A 212 6.27 -11.58 -12.52
CA LEU A 212 4.85 -11.65 -12.93
C LEU A 212 4.59 -11.20 -14.38
N LYS A 213 5.60 -11.17 -15.26
CA LYS A 213 5.50 -10.67 -16.66
C LYS A 213 4.39 -11.32 -17.50
N ARG A 214 3.94 -12.53 -17.15
CA ARG A 214 2.84 -13.25 -17.83
C ARG A 214 1.48 -13.09 -17.13
N SER A 215 1.42 -12.28 -16.09
CA SER A 215 0.25 -12.13 -15.20
C SER A 215 0.01 -10.68 -14.82
N GLU A 216 0.54 -9.73 -15.60
CA GLU A 216 0.36 -8.29 -15.41
C GLU A 216 -1.13 -7.90 -15.31
N GLY A 217 -1.98 -8.45 -16.20
CA GLY A 217 -3.42 -8.21 -16.15
C GLY A 217 -4.10 -8.70 -14.86
N THR A 218 -3.58 -9.76 -14.23
CA THR A 218 -4.08 -10.23 -12.93
C THR A 218 -3.73 -9.26 -11.82
N VAL A 219 -2.51 -8.71 -11.85
CA VAL A 219 -2.05 -7.69 -10.88
C VAL A 219 -2.88 -6.43 -11.05
N LEU A 220 -2.99 -5.92 -12.28
CA LEU A 220 -3.76 -4.72 -12.58
C LEU A 220 -5.23 -4.84 -12.16
N ARG A 221 -5.87 -5.98 -12.47
CA ARG A 221 -7.24 -6.25 -12.04
C ARG A 221 -7.37 -6.23 -10.52
N TYR A 222 -6.44 -6.87 -9.81
CA TYR A 222 -6.46 -6.89 -8.36
C TYR A 222 -6.26 -5.50 -7.74
N LEU A 223 -5.30 -4.71 -8.25
CA LEU A 223 -5.08 -3.32 -7.80
C LEU A 223 -6.29 -2.43 -8.08
N SER A 224 -6.95 -2.64 -9.22
CA SER A 224 -8.22 -1.97 -9.57
C SER A 224 -9.35 -2.35 -8.61
N GLU A 225 -9.46 -3.63 -8.24
CA GLU A 225 -10.42 -4.12 -7.24
C GLU A 225 -10.13 -3.52 -5.86
N ALA A 226 -8.85 -3.44 -5.46
CA ALA A 226 -8.42 -2.83 -4.20
C ALA A 226 -8.73 -1.33 -4.15
N TYR A 227 -8.43 -0.58 -5.22
CA TYR A 227 -8.79 0.84 -5.34
C TYR A 227 -10.31 1.05 -5.20
N LYS A 228 -11.10 0.29 -5.97
CA LYS A 228 -12.57 0.40 -5.93
C LYS A 228 -13.12 0.07 -4.55
N ALA A 229 -12.61 -0.99 -3.91
CA ALA A 229 -13.04 -1.38 -2.58
C ALA A 229 -12.66 -0.34 -1.52
N LEU A 230 -11.46 0.24 -1.60
CA LEU A 230 -11.03 1.31 -0.70
C LEU A 230 -11.88 2.57 -0.88
N ALA A 231 -12.12 2.98 -2.12
CA ALA A 231 -12.98 4.12 -2.43
C ALA A 231 -14.39 3.92 -1.86
N GLN A 232 -15.00 2.74 -2.08
CA GLN A 232 -16.40 2.45 -1.75
C GLN A 232 -16.67 2.07 -0.29
N THR A 233 -15.70 1.49 0.42
CA THR A 233 -15.96 0.81 1.70
C THR A 233 -15.54 1.63 2.91
N VAL A 234 -14.63 2.60 2.74
CA VAL A 234 -14.14 3.44 3.83
C VAL A 234 -15.14 4.57 4.11
N PRO A 235 -15.72 4.68 5.33
CA PRO A 235 -16.55 5.82 5.71
C PRO A 235 -15.77 7.14 5.70
N GLU A 236 -16.44 8.25 5.40
CA GLU A 236 -15.77 9.56 5.29
C GLU A 236 -15.13 10.01 6.61
N ASP A 237 -15.77 9.72 7.74
CA ASP A 237 -15.25 10.02 9.09
C ASP A 237 -13.95 9.25 9.41
N HIS A 238 -13.70 8.15 8.70
CA HIS A 238 -12.52 7.28 8.86
C HIS A 238 -11.53 7.45 7.70
N ARG A 239 -11.86 8.30 6.73
CA ARG A 239 -10.99 8.65 5.62
C ARG A 239 -10.04 9.76 6.09
N THR A 240 -9.04 9.40 6.89
CA THR A 240 -7.99 10.34 7.31
C THR A 240 -7.18 10.83 6.11
N GLU A 241 -6.38 11.89 6.29
CA GLU A 241 -5.50 12.38 5.20
C GLU A 241 -4.54 11.31 4.68
N ALA A 242 -4.02 10.43 5.56
CA ALA A 242 -3.16 9.33 5.14
C ALA A 242 -3.92 8.26 4.33
N VAL A 243 -5.22 8.05 4.61
CA VAL A 243 -6.07 7.16 3.81
C VAL A 243 -6.39 7.79 2.46
N ARG A 244 -6.67 9.10 2.40
CA ARG A 244 -6.85 9.85 1.14
C ARG A 244 -5.58 9.82 0.29
N ASP A 245 -4.41 10.05 0.89
CA ASP A 245 -3.09 9.92 0.25
C ASP A 245 -2.96 8.55 -0.45
N LEU A 246 -3.26 7.47 0.29
CA LEU A 246 -3.14 6.10 -0.19
C LEU A 246 -4.13 5.82 -1.33
N GLU A 247 -5.38 6.23 -1.18
CA GLU A 247 -6.41 6.07 -2.22
C GLU A 247 -6.05 6.80 -3.51
N GLU A 248 -5.66 8.07 -3.40
CA GLU A 248 -5.27 8.89 -4.56
C GLU A 248 -4.05 8.29 -5.27
N TRP A 249 -3.03 7.84 -4.51
CA TRP A 249 -1.86 7.17 -5.06
C TRP A 249 -2.20 5.84 -5.77
N LEU A 250 -3.06 5.01 -5.16
CA LEU A 250 -3.43 3.73 -5.72
C LEU A 250 -4.27 3.91 -7.00
N GLY A 251 -5.22 4.85 -6.98
CA GLY A 251 -6.00 5.23 -8.14
C GLY A 251 -5.13 5.76 -9.29
N GLU A 252 -4.14 6.59 -8.98
CA GLU A 252 -3.20 7.10 -9.98
C GLU A 252 -2.31 5.99 -10.55
N THR A 253 -1.81 5.09 -9.69
CA THR A 253 -0.99 3.95 -10.11
C THR A 253 -1.74 3.06 -11.11
N VAL A 254 -3.03 2.80 -10.86
CA VAL A 254 -3.86 2.02 -11.79
C VAL A 254 -4.13 2.80 -13.09
N ARG A 255 -4.46 4.10 -13.02
CA ARG A 255 -4.70 4.96 -14.20
C ARG A 255 -3.50 5.03 -15.14
N GLN A 256 -2.28 5.06 -14.59
CA GLN A 256 -1.05 5.12 -15.38
C GLN A 256 -0.76 3.82 -16.17
N VAL A 257 -1.34 2.69 -15.74
CA VAL A 257 -1.18 1.40 -16.43
C VAL A 257 -2.31 1.18 -17.44
N ASP A 258 -3.55 1.46 -17.06
CA ASP A 258 -4.73 1.36 -17.93
C ASP A 258 -5.80 2.39 -17.54
N SER A 259 -5.89 3.48 -18.32
CA SER A 259 -6.87 4.54 -18.13
C SER A 259 -8.30 4.09 -18.39
N SER A 260 -8.50 3.14 -19.31
CA SER A 260 -9.84 2.73 -19.75
C SER A 260 -10.66 2.05 -18.64
N LEU A 261 -10.01 1.24 -17.81
CA LEU A 261 -10.67 0.49 -16.72
C LEU A 261 -11.18 1.37 -15.57
N ILE A 262 -10.48 2.49 -15.31
CA ILE A 262 -10.88 3.45 -14.29
C ILE A 262 -11.87 4.46 -14.86
N ASP A 263 -11.64 4.98 -16.06
CA ASP A 263 -12.51 5.98 -16.67
C ASP A 263 -13.93 5.46 -16.88
N GLU A 264 -14.08 4.19 -17.29
CA GLU A 264 -15.40 3.55 -17.40
C GLU A 264 -16.10 3.44 -16.04
N TRP A 265 -15.36 3.12 -14.98
CA TRP A 265 -15.93 3.02 -13.65
C TRP A 265 -16.25 4.39 -13.05
N GLU A 266 -15.42 5.40 -13.26
CA GLU A 266 -15.65 6.78 -12.81
C GLU A 266 -16.82 7.42 -13.55
N LYS A 267 -16.97 7.21 -14.87
CA LYS A 267 -18.17 7.59 -15.62
C LYS A 267 -19.44 6.94 -15.08
N LEU A 268 -19.35 5.65 -14.73
CA LEU A 268 -20.46 4.96 -14.10
C LEU A 268 -20.75 5.53 -12.71
N ARG A 269 -19.74 5.95 -11.95
CA ARG A 269 -19.86 6.54 -10.61
C ARG A 269 -20.42 7.96 -10.62
N ASN A 270 -19.99 8.82 -11.55
CA ASN A 270 -20.39 10.22 -11.66
C ASN A 270 -20.80 10.55 -13.11
N PRO A 271 -22.05 10.28 -13.52
CA PRO A 271 -22.51 10.48 -14.89
C PRO A 271 -22.58 11.95 -15.32
N GLU A 272 -22.67 12.87 -14.36
CA GLU A 272 -22.76 14.32 -14.59
C GLU A 272 -21.39 15.01 -14.57
N GLU A 273 -20.34 14.36 -14.04
CA GLU A 273 -18.98 14.81 -14.26
C GLU A 273 -18.58 14.38 -15.67
N GLU A 274 -18.37 15.35 -16.56
CA GLU A 274 -17.54 15.07 -17.73
C GLU A 274 -16.23 14.52 -17.18
N PRO A 275 -15.81 13.31 -17.59
CA PRO A 275 -14.48 12.82 -17.24
C PRO A 275 -13.56 13.96 -17.63
N ALA A 276 -12.62 14.33 -16.75
CA ALA A 276 -11.60 15.30 -17.12
C ALA A 276 -11.05 14.80 -18.44
N VAL A 277 -11.47 15.43 -19.54
CA VAL A 277 -10.99 15.06 -20.86
C VAL A 277 -9.52 15.36 -20.68
N THR A 278 -8.71 14.31 -20.60
CA THR A 278 -7.28 14.44 -20.79
C THR A 278 -7.18 14.92 -22.23
N ASN A 279 -7.39 16.23 -22.41
CA ASN A 279 -6.86 16.99 -23.51
C ASN A 279 -5.36 16.81 -23.33
N ASN A 280 -4.86 15.67 -23.80
CA ASN A 280 -3.47 15.33 -23.71
C ASN A 280 -2.82 16.18 -24.80
N PRO A 281 -2.28 17.37 -24.50
CA PRO A 281 -1.77 18.26 -25.52
C PRO A 281 -0.50 17.66 -26.17
N THR A 282 0.03 16.59 -25.54
CA THR A 282 1.23 15.84 -25.83
C THR A 282 1.01 14.65 -26.78
N GLY A 283 -0.24 14.20 -27.00
CA GLY A 283 -0.54 13.05 -27.86
C GLY A 283 -0.15 11.67 -27.31
N LEU A 284 0.07 11.55 -25.99
CA LEU A 284 0.35 10.27 -25.32
C LEU A 284 -0.97 9.48 -25.07
N ASP A 285 -0.90 8.15 -25.04
CA ASP A 285 -2.05 7.27 -24.71
C ASP A 285 -2.37 7.25 -23.18
N ARG A 286 -1.60 7.95 -22.34
CA ARG A 286 -1.69 7.90 -20.86
C ARG A 286 -1.90 9.27 -20.22
N PRO A 287 -2.63 9.38 -19.08
CA PRO A 287 -2.83 10.64 -18.35
C PRO A 287 -1.51 11.23 -17.83
N ASP A 288 -1.42 12.55 -17.75
CA ASP A 288 -0.27 13.22 -17.13
C ASP A 288 -0.24 12.98 -15.61
N VAL A 289 0.71 12.16 -15.15
CA VAL A 289 0.90 11.82 -13.72
C VAL A 289 1.13 13.04 -12.84
N THR A 290 1.62 14.15 -13.41
CA THR A 290 1.96 15.37 -12.66
C THR A 290 0.74 16.24 -12.35
N HIS A 291 -0.42 15.99 -12.97
CA HIS A 291 -1.66 16.69 -12.66
C HIS A 291 -2.18 16.35 -11.26
N ASN A 292 -2.06 15.10 -10.83
CA ASN A 292 -2.36 14.70 -9.46
C ASN A 292 -1.14 14.94 -8.57
N ALA A 293 -0.96 16.19 -8.12
CA ALA A 293 0.20 16.61 -7.34
C ALA A 293 0.39 15.78 -6.05
N ARG A 294 -0.71 15.33 -5.42
CA ARG A 294 -0.67 14.54 -4.19
C ARG A 294 -0.14 13.13 -4.44
N ALA A 295 -0.74 12.43 -5.40
CA ALA A 295 -0.27 11.10 -5.82
C ALA A 295 1.17 11.17 -6.35
N PHE A 296 1.50 12.19 -7.15
CA PHE A 296 2.83 12.39 -7.70
C PHE A 296 3.89 12.58 -6.60
N ARG A 297 3.60 13.38 -5.57
CA ARG A 297 4.50 13.54 -4.41
C ARG A 297 4.76 12.22 -3.69
N ILE A 298 3.74 11.37 -3.54
CA ILE A 298 3.90 10.03 -2.95
C ILE A 298 4.78 9.15 -3.84
N MET A 299 4.58 9.17 -5.16
CA MET A 299 5.44 8.43 -6.10
C MET A 299 6.89 8.90 -6.04
N VAL A 300 7.13 10.21 -5.95
CA VAL A 300 8.49 10.77 -5.78
C VAL A 300 9.11 10.27 -4.49
N ARG A 301 8.39 10.33 -3.37
CA ARG A 301 8.88 9.82 -2.07
C ARG A 301 9.23 8.34 -2.14
N ASN A 302 8.42 7.54 -2.83
CA ASN A 302 8.67 6.11 -3.02
C ASN A 302 9.94 5.85 -3.83
N GLU A 303 10.10 6.52 -4.98
CA GLU A 303 11.27 6.36 -5.83
C GLU A 303 12.57 6.87 -5.18
N VAL A 304 12.47 7.91 -4.34
CA VAL A 304 13.61 8.42 -3.58
C VAL A 304 13.98 7.46 -2.45
N PHE A 305 13.00 6.92 -1.73
CA PHE A 305 13.25 5.90 -0.70
C PHE A 305 13.82 4.60 -1.31
N ARG A 306 13.51 4.30 -2.57
CA ARG A 306 14.14 3.19 -3.30
C ARG A 306 15.66 3.33 -3.37
N TRP A 307 16.22 4.54 -3.32
CA TRP A 307 17.68 4.72 -3.23
C TRP A 307 18.25 4.10 -1.95
N VAL A 308 17.61 4.36 -0.82
CA VAL A 308 17.95 3.80 0.50
C VAL A 308 17.89 2.26 0.44
N GLN A 309 16.84 1.71 -0.15
CA GLN A 309 16.65 0.26 -0.30
C GLN A 309 17.68 -0.41 -1.22
N LEU A 310 18.08 0.26 -2.31
CA LEU A 310 19.11 -0.26 -3.21
C LEU A 310 20.49 -0.24 -2.55
N LEU A 311 20.82 0.84 -1.85
CA LEU A 311 22.08 0.95 -1.11
C LEU A 311 22.16 -0.07 0.03
N SER A 312 21.07 -0.32 0.76
CA SER A 312 21.07 -1.21 1.92
C SER A 312 21.44 -2.67 1.59
N ARG A 313 21.15 -3.13 0.37
CA ARG A 313 21.46 -4.49 -0.10
C ARG A 313 22.93 -4.71 -0.42
N ARG A 314 23.71 -3.64 -0.60
CA ARG A 314 25.15 -3.66 -0.91
C ARG A 314 25.52 -4.51 -2.14
N ARG A 315 24.63 -4.65 -3.12
CA ARG A 315 24.91 -5.39 -4.37
C ARG A 315 25.38 -4.42 -5.45
N LEU A 316 26.34 -4.86 -6.28
CA LEU A 316 26.83 -4.07 -7.40
C LEU A 316 25.73 -3.77 -8.42
N ASP A 317 24.85 -4.73 -8.70
CA ASP A 317 23.70 -4.55 -9.60
C ASP A 317 22.74 -3.44 -9.09
N ASP A 318 22.57 -3.32 -7.78
CA ASP A 318 21.74 -2.26 -7.18
C ASP A 318 22.43 -0.89 -7.31
N HIS A 319 23.76 -0.83 -7.21
CA HIS A 319 24.54 0.39 -7.45
C HIS A 319 24.54 0.76 -8.96
N GLU A 320 24.52 -0.22 -9.86
CA GLU A 320 24.35 -0.01 -11.29
C GLU A 320 23.00 0.61 -11.61
N ALA A 321 21.91 0.10 -11.01
CA ALA A 321 20.59 0.71 -11.15
C ALA A 321 20.54 2.18 -10.70
N LEU A 322 21.31 2.56 -9.66
CA LEU A 322 21.45 3.96 -9.23
C LEU A 322 22.30 4.81 -10.18
N ALA A 323 23.28 4.20 -10.83
CA ALA A 323 24.18 4.84 -11.79
C ALA A 323 23.56 4.98 -13.20
N GLU A 324 22.60 4.12 -13.56
CA GLU A 324 21.92 4.14 -14.87
C GLU A 324 21.10 5.41 -15.12
N VAL A 325 20.74 6.15 -14.06
CA VAL A 325 19.98 7.39 -14.19
C VAL A 325 20.90 8.52 -14.68
N PRO A 326 20.68 9.11 -15.89
CA PRO A 326 21.48 10.24 -16.35
C PRO A 326 21.33 11.40 -15.35
N THR A 327 22.44 11.86 -14.79
CA THR A 327 22.45 12.58 -13.52
C THR A 327 21.81 13.97 -13.56
N VAL A 328 21.70 14.52 -12.35
CA VAL A 328 21.77 15.94 -12.05
C VAL A 328 23.02 16.55 -12.72
N ASP A 329 22.84 17.58 -13.56
CA ASP A 329 23.91 18.31 -14.27
C ASP A 329 24.64 17.52 -15.39
N ASP A 330 23.96 16.58 -16.05
CA ASP A 330 24.38 15.87 -17.29
C ASP A 330 25.69 15.07 -17.23
N THR A 331 26.25 14.82 -16.04
CA THR A 331 27.47 14.03 -15.83
C THR A 331 27.18 12.60 -15.39
N ARG A 332 27.15 11.64 -16.33
CA ARG A 332 26.85 10.22 -16.03
C ARG A 332 27.72 9.66 -14.89
N ARG A 333 27.08 9.18 -13.82
CA ARG A 333 27.74 8.41 -12.75
C ARG A 333 27.96 6.97 -13.19
N THR A 334 29.04 6.39 -12.69
CA THR A 334 29.36 4.99 -12.82
C THR A 334 28.99 4.24 -11.53
N VAL A 335 28.97 2.91 -11.59
CA VAL A 335 28.81 2.04 -10.41
C VAL A 335 29.88 2.38 -9.36
N ASP A 336 31.10 2.66 -9.80
CA ASP A 336 32.23 3.02 -8.94
C ASP A 336 32.00 4.35 -8.22
N ASP A 337 31.35 5.34 -8.87
CA ASP A 337 31.02 6.62 -8.26
C ASP A 337 30.01 6.46 -7.11
N VAL A 338 28.96 5.67 -7.32
CA VAL A 338 27.95 5.39 -6.29
C VAL A 338 28.57 4.60 -5.14
N THR A 339 29.35 3.55 -5.46
CA THR A 339 30.03 2.70 -4.48
C THR A 339 31.00 3.50 -3.63
N SER A 340 31.80 4.37 -4.25
CA SER A 340 32.77 5.22 -3.54
C SER A 340 32.07 6.29 -2.69
N ALA A 341 30.93 6.82 -3.15
CA ALA A 341 30.20 7.85 -2.42
C ALA A 341 29.54 7.32 -1.13
N ILE A 342 29.02 6.08 -1.13
CA ILE A 342 28.43 5.47 0.07
C ILE A 342 29.47 4.77 0.97
N ALA A 343 30.69 4.52 0.48
CA ALA A 343 31.71 3.79 1.23
C ALA A 343 31.99 4.33 2.65
N PRO A 344 32.13 5.65 2.88
CA PRO A 344 32.42 6.14 4.22
C PRO A 344 31.26 5.95 5.21
N TYR A 345 30.01 5.88 4.74
CA TYR A 345 28.88 5.50 5.59
C TYR A 345 29.07 4.07 6.14
N TRP A 346 29.52 3.15 5.30
CA TRP A 346 29.73 1.75 5.70
C TRP A 346 30.97 1.50 6.54
N GLU A 347 31.92 2.45 6.57
CA GLU A 347 33.03 2.45 7.53
C GLU A 347 32.55 2.77 8.95
N GLU A 348 31.51 3.60 9.07
CA GLU A 348 30.94 4.08 10.33
C GLU A 348 29.76 3.21 10.82
N HIS A 349 28.88 2.78 9.92
CA HIS A 349 27.64 2.08 10.25
C HIS A 349 27.57 0.69 9.59
N SER A 350 27.07 -0.30 10.33
CA SER A 350 26.91 -1.67 9.81
C SER A 350 25.54 -1.92 9.16
N VAL A 351 24.54 -1.09 9.43
CA VAL A 351 23.16 -1.26 8.96
C VAL A 351 22.66 0.04 8.38
N LEU A 352 21.93 -0.06 7.26
CA LEU A 352 21.19 1.05 6.66
C LEU A 352 19.69 0.71 6.79
N PRO A 353 18.99 1.29 7.79
CA PRO A 353 17.59 1.01 8.06
C PRO A 353 16.68 1.30 6.87
N THR A 354 15.74 0.40 6.59
CA THR A 354 14.71 0.55 5.54
C THR A 354 13.31 0.31 6.08
N ASP A 355 13.12 0.44 7.40
CA ASP A 355 11.85 0.20 8.08
C ASP A 355 10.88 1.40 7.95
N SER A 356 9.71 1.29 8.59
CA SER A 356 8.69 2.33 8.58
C SER A 356 9.22 3.66 9.15
N TYR A 357 10.12 3.60 10.15
CA TYR A 357 10.74 4.78 10.74
C TYR A 357 11.65 5.48 9.73
N ALA A 358 12.55 4.75 9.07
CA ALA A 358 13.45 5.29 8.05
C ALA A 358 12.70 5.93 6.86
N ARG A 359 11.46 5.49 6.61
CA ARG A 359 10.58 6.06 5.58
C ARG A 359 9.75 7.25 6.06
N GLY A 360 9.81 7.61 7.34
CA GLY A 360 9.05 8.70 7.96
C GLY A 360 9.24 10.06 7.27
N GLY A 361 8.25 10.95 7.36
CA GLY A 361 8.25 12.20 6.57
C GLY A 361 9.34 13.18 7.00
N ALA A 362 9.80 13.07 8.26
CA ALA A 362 10.94 13.81 8.78
C ALA A 362 12.24 13.57 7.98
N PHE A 363 12.37 12.43 7.31
CA PHE A 363 13.56 12.07 6.52
C PHE A 363 13.48 12.46 5.05
N PHE A 364 12.38 13.07 4.61
CA PHE A 364 12.14 13.37 3.20
C PHE A 364 11.77 14.83 3.00
N VAL A 365 12.51 15.51 2.14
CA VAL A 365 12.25 16.91 1.76
C VAL A 365 12.17 16.99 0.24
N LEU A 366 11.03 17.48 -0.26
CA LEU A 366 10.83 17.82 -1.68
C LEU A 366 10.60 19.34 -1.79
N ASP A 367 11.39 20.01 -2.61
CA ASP A 367 11.18 21.42 -2.95
C ASP A 367 10.45 21.53 -4.30
N ASP A 368 9.12 21.57 -4.25
CA ASP A 368 8.23 21.77 -5.38
C ASP A 368 7.68 23.21 -5.45
N SER A 369 8.28 24.15 -4.69
CA SER A 369 7.81 25.54 -4.56
C SER A 369 7.78 26.31 -5.88
N GLY A 370 8.57 25.87 -6.87
CA GLY A 370 8.55 26.37 -8.24
C GLY A 370 7.33 25.98 -9.07
N GLY A 371 6.52 25.05 -8.59
CA GLY A 371 5.42 24.44 -9.33
C GLY A 371 5.87 23.63 -10.55
N ILE A 372 4.90 23.13 -11.30
CA ILE A 372 5.11 22.29 -12.50
C ILE A 372 5.89 23.02 -13.62
N GLY A 373 5.96 24.36 -13.55
CA GLY A 373 6.73 25.19 -14.50
C GLY A 373 8.26 25.10 -14.32
N ILE A 374 8.76 24.64 -13.17
CA ILE A 374 10.17 24.29 -12.99
C ILE A 374 10.34 22.81 -13.31
N ALA A 375 11.06 22.51 -14.39
CA ALA A 375 11.21 21.14 -14.90
C ALA A 375 11.96 20.18 -13.95
N ARG A 376 12.65 20.70 -12.93
CA ARG A 376 13.47 19.90 -12.01
C ARG A 376 13.28 20.34 -10.56
N TRP A 377 12.70 19.50 -9.72
CA TRP A 377 12.48 19.77 -8.29
C TRP A 377 13.59 19.15 -7.44
N PRO A 378 14.29 19.91 -6.58
CA PRO A 378 15.25 19.35 -5.64
C PRO A 378 14.57 18.39 -4.66
N VAL A 379 15.24 17.27 -4.35
CA VAL A 379 14.77 16.31 -3.36
C VAL A 379 15.92 15.83 -2.50
N VAL A 380 15.65 15.64 -1.21
CA VAL A 380 16.61 15.18 -0.22
C VAL A 380 15.99 14.06 0.60
N GLN A 381 16.71 12.96 0.74
CA GLN A 381 16.38 11.86 1.63
C GLN A 381 17.50 11.71 2.66
N THR A 382 17.19 11.98 3.90
CA THR A 382 18.08 11.72 5.03
C THR A 382 18.09 10.22 5.32
N ILE A 383 19.27 9.66 5.53
CA ILE A 383 19.44 8.27 5.95
C ILE A 383 19.25 8.23 7.46
N ALA A 384 18.26 7.48 7.92
CA ALA A 384 18.09 7.25 9.34
C ALA A 384 19.28 6.42 9.87
N ASP A 385 19.93 6.84 10.94
CA ASP A 385 20.88 6.01 11.68
C ASP A 385 20.32 5.58 13.04
N PRO A 386 20.71 4.38 13.52
CA PRO A 386 20.26 3.86 14.83
C PRO A 386 20.62 4.75 16.01
N GLU A 387 21.71 5.51 15.91
CA GLU A 387 22.21 6.41 16.95
C GLU A 387 21.43 7.74 17.00
N GLY A 388 20.64 8.04 15.98
CA GLY A 388 19.74 9.19 15.88
C GLY A 388 20.41 10.51 15.47
N HIS A 389 21.62 10.46 14.89
CA HIS A 389 22.37 11.67 14.52
C HIS A 389 21.89 12.28 13.19
N HIS A 390 21.40 11.44 12.29
CA HIS A 390 20.83 11.71 10.96
C HIS A 390 21.72 12.57 10.09
N GLU A 391 23.03 12.25 10.06
CA GLU A 391 24.06 13.08 9.43
C GLU A 391 24.22 12.84 7.93
N TRP A 392 23.67 11.77 7.39
CA TRP A 392 23.86 11.38 6.00
C TRP A 392 22.63 11.67 5.16
N VAL A 393 22.82 12.24 3.97
CA VAL A 393 21.74 12.58 3.04
C VAL A 393 22.04 12.11 1.62
N LEU A 394 20.97 11.71 0.94
CA LEU A 394 20.89 11.41 -0.49
C LEU A 394 20.19 12.60 -1.15
N GLU A 395 20.92 13.33 -1.98
CA GLU A 395 20.38 14.48 -2.71
C GLU A 395 20.13 14.12 -4.16
N GLY A 396 19.07 14.66 -4.74
CA GLY A 396 18.76 14.44 -6.14
C GLY A 396 17.80 15.48 -6.69
N ARG A 397 17.28 15.19 -7.89
CA ARG A 397 16.25 16.01 -8.53
C ARG A 397 15.17 15.13 -9.14
N VAL A 398 13.91 15.52 -8.98
CA VAL A 398 12.78 15.01 -9.76
C VAL A 398 12.85 15.60 -11.15
N ASP A 399 12.70 14.79 -12.19
CA ASP A 399 12.54 15.26 -13.57
C ASP A 399 11.06 15.22 -13.94
N VAL A 400 10.41 16.39 -13.92
CA VAL A 400 8.96 16.50 -14.10
C VAL A 400 8.54 16.13 -15.52
N GLU A 401 9.33 16.51 -16.52
CA GLU A 401 9.04 16.20 -17.92
C GLU A 401 9.22 14.70 -18.20
N ALA A 402 10.34 14.13 -17.76
CA ALA A 402 10.55 12.69 -17.91
C ALA A 402 9.51 11.87 -17.12
N SER A 403 9.03 12.41 -15.99
CA SER A 403 7.95 11.78 -15.23
C SER A 403 6.63 11.76 -16.00
N ARG A 404 6.29 12.88 -16.66
CA ARG A 404 5.11 12.98 -17.54
C ARG A 404 5.18 11.99 -18.68
N GLU A 405 6.33 11.91 -19.37
CA GLU A 405 6.53 10.97 -20.47
C GLU A 405 6.49 9.50 -20.02
N ALA A 406 7.04 9.19 -18.84
CA ALA A 406 7.11 7.84 -18.31
C ALA A 406 5.82 7.35 -17.63
N GLY A 407 4.93 8.27 -17.22
CA GLY A 407 3.74 7.95 -16.42
C GLY A 407 4.06 7.47 -15.00
N ARG A 408 5.21 7.88 -14.45
CA ARG A 408 5.67 7.54 -13.09
C ARG A 408 6.67 8.59 -12.62
N ALA A 409 6.97 8.64 -11.32
CA ALA A 409 8.05 9.50 -10.84
C ALA A 409 9.40 9.07 -11.43
N VAL A 410 10.11 10.03 -11.99
CA VAL A 410 11.50 9.88 -12.45
C VAL A 410 12.36 10.78 -11.58
N VAL A 411 13.16 10.17 -10.73
CA VAL A 411 14.06 10.85 -9.80
C VAL A 411 15.51 10.47 -10.09
N ARG A 412 16.39 11.44 -9.95
CA ARG A 412 17.80 11.32 -10.31
C ARG A 412 18.66 11.52 -9.08
N LEU A 413 19.38 10.49 -8.67
CA LEU A 413 20.34 10.59 -7.57
C LEU A 413 21.49 11.52 -8.01
N GLY A 414 21.71 12.57 -7.22
CA GLY A 414 22.68 13.61 -7.46
C GLY A 414 23.94 13.44 -6.62
N ALA A 415 23.81 13.23 -5.31
CA ALA A 415 24.93 13.06 -4.39
C ALA A 415 24.57 12.24 -3.14
N ILE A 416 25.59 11.64 -2.54
CA ILE A 416 25.54 11.06 -1.19
C ILE A 416 26.53 11.87 -0.38
N ARG A 417 26.10 12.51 0.70
CA ARG A 417 26.98 13.37 1.51
C ARG A 417 26.64 13.32 3.00
N ARG A 418 27.62 13.67 3.82
CA ARG A 418 27.44 14.00 5.22
C ARG A 418 27.08 15.50 5.36
N LEU A 419 26.26 15.84 6.35
CA LEU A 419 25.79 17.19 6.66
C LEU A 419 26.88 18.07 7.30
#